data_AF-A0A8X8YWC4-F1
#
_entry.id   AF-A0A8X8YWC4-F1
#
_cell.length_a   1.000
_cell.length_b   1.000
_cell.length_c   1.000
_cell.angle_alpha   90.00
_cell.angle_beta   90.00
_cell.angle_gamma   90.00
#
_symmetry.space_group_name_H-M   'P 1'
#
loop_
_entity.id
_entity.type
_entity.pdbx_description
1 polymer ?
#
loop_
_entity_poly.entity_id
_entity_poly.type
_entity_poly.pdbx_seq_one_letter_code
_entity_poly.pdbx_strand_id
1 'polypeptide(L)'
;MEASQRRGGGGMVPISPSQAPRSSDRAVRDPRSGEGNFSGKHDKDRGVNVQVIVRCRPLSEDEARLHTPVVISCNDSRREVCAVQSIANKQIDRTFLFDKNGDIPSDAGVIPRAVRQIFDILEAQNAEYSLKVTFLELYNEEITDLLAPEECSKFIEDKSKKPIALMEDGKGGVFKLLELQDLNSSEQQLAVQLSDKLEISEKRLRETECALLDLEERHRQANATIKEKDYLISNLLKSGIVTEANNVLHDLQESLHSQESKLTTYAQQQHEAHSRAVETTRSISQITVNFFKTVDGHASKLGEIVEESQTVTDHKLSDLEKKFEECAAMEERQLLTEMAELLAGSNARKKKLIQGAINELRESAASRTNKLQQEMSIMQSSTSSIKAEWTSYSEGAESHYLKNTDLVERGKKEMKDVIQKGLNQAKLSAQQWNNARDSLLAQQKSNVISVHEIARGGMDMVEELRGRYSCAVSSALEDAEVGSKNMLSSIDRSLQLDREACETLDSIINPCCDELRQLNSGHHHKIVEITQNAGKCLLEDYKMDLPSCSTPRRRSMKVPSIALIENLKTTCLEMSKQANGDVKHVAARLPLTAIN
;
A
#
# COMPACT_ATOMS: atom_id res chain seq x y z
N MET A 1 22.64 1.90 74.43
CA MET A 1 21.44 1.98 75.28
C MET A 1 20.44 1.05 74.63
N GLU A 2 20.03 -0.10 75.15
CA GLU A 2 20.09 -0.70 76.46
C GLU A 2 20.04 -2.22 76.26
N ALA A 3 20.74 -2.96 77.11
CA ALA A 3 20.73 -4.42 77.17
C ALA A 3 20.05 -4.84 78.47
N SER A 4 19.35 -5.98 78.49
CA SER A 4 19.20 -6.91 79.64
C SER A 4 18.33 -8.11 79.20
N GLN A 5 18.79 -9.36 79.12
CA GLN A 5 19.19 -10.35 80.15
C GLN A 5 18.09 -10.79 81.14
N ARG A 6 17.75 -12.10 81.11
CA ARG A 6 17.73 -13.11 82.22
C ARG A 6 16.78 -14.28 81.84
N ARG A 7 17.25 -15.52 81.67
CA ARG A 7 17.54 -16.60 82.65
C ARG A 7 16.34 -17.11 83.48
N GLY A 8 15.92 -18.37 83.21
CA GLY A 8 16.19 -19.51 84.12
C GLY A 8 15.02 -20.17 84.89
N GLY A 9 14.90 -21.50 84.73
CA GLY A 9 14.31 -22.47 85.68
C GLY A 9 12.86 -22.89 85.38
N GLY A 10 12.41 -24.15 85.42
CA GLY A 10 12.99 -25.45 85.82
C GLY A 10 11.85 -26.42 86.23
N GLY A 11 11.99 -27.73 85.94
CA GLY A 11 11.12 -28.84 86.43
C GLY A 11 9.83 -29.05 85.61
N MET A 12 9.32 -30.25 85.32
CA MET A 12 9.48 -31.59 85.90
C MET A 12 8.98 -32.66 84.90
N VAL A 13 9.63 -33.83 84.91
CA VAL A 13 9.23 -35.10 84.26
C VAL A 13 8.04 -35.71 85.02
N PRO A 14 7.12 -36.47 84.38
CA PRO A 14 7.09 -37.92 84.59
C PRO A 14 6.78 -38.75 83.32
N ILE A 15 7.61 -39.76 83.02
CA ILE A 15 7.33 -41.21 83.17
C ILE A 15 6.49 -41.81 82.03
N SER A 16 7.18 -42.52 81.13
CA SER A 16 6.60 -43.58 80.28
C SER A 16 6.17 -44.78 81.12
N PRO A 17 5.26 -45.62 80.60
CA PRO A 17 5.64 -47.02 80.49
C PRO A 17 5.28 -47.64 79.15
N SER A 18 6.32 -48.21 78.55
CA SER A 18 6.34 -49.26 77.56
C SER A 18 5.83 -50.57 78.16
N GLN A 19 4.94 -51.29 77.46
CA GLN A 19 4.75 -52.73 77.63
C GLN A 19 4.47 -53.40 76.29
N ALA A 20 5.48 -54.12 75.78
CA ALA A 20 5.31 -55.25 74.86
C ALA A 20 5.35 -56.54 75.69
N PRO A 21 4.48 -57.54 75.47
CA PRO A 21 4.68 -58.87 76.01
C PRO A 21 5.46 -59.73 75.01
N ARG A 22 6.59 -60.25 75.49
CA ARG A 22 7.35 -61.33 74.86
C ARG A 22 6.58 -62.65 74.94
N SER A 23 6.87 -63.47 73.94
CA SER A 23 6.59 -64.89 73.84
C SER A 23 7.32 -65.73 74.90
N SER A 24 6.69 -66.82 75.32
CA SER A 24 7.28 -68.17 75.32
C SER A 24 6.29 -69.17 75.93
N ASP A 25 5.99 -70.26 75.21
CA ASP A 25 6.29 -71.56 75.78
C ASP A 25 6.58 -72.62 74.70
N ARG A 26 7.73 -73.26 74.90
CA ARG A 26 8.26 -74.41 74.16
C ARG A 26 7.96 -75.66 74.98
N ALA A 27 7.55 -76.74 74.32
CA ALA A 27 7.96 -78.12 74.62
C ALA A 27 7.34 -79.07 73.58
N VAL A 28 7.91 -80.21 73.13
CA VAL A 28 9.26 -80.72 72.86
C VAL A 28 9.04 -82.20 72.45
N ARG A 29 9.67 -82.63 71.33
CA ARG A 29 10.05 -84.01 70.90
C ARG A 29 8.93 -85.04 70.58
N ASP A 30 9.09 -85.97 69.62
CA ASP A 30 10.28 -86.54 68.94
C ASP A 30 9.93 -87.13 67.54
N PRO A 31 10.91 -87.44 66.67
CA PRO A 31 10.73 -87.82 65.26
C PRO A 31 10.88 -89.32 64.99
N ARG A 32 10.21 -89.87 63.96
CA ARG A 32 10.70 -91.02 63.19
C ARG A 32 10.23 -90.97 61.73
N SER A 33 11.18 -91.30 60.86
CA SER A 33 11.18 -91.25 59.41
C SER A 33 10.14 -92.13 58.72
N GLY A 34 9.75 -91.71 57.52
CA GLY A 34 9.11 -92.54 56.50
C GLY A 34 9.13 -91.81 55.17
N GLU A 35 10.10 -92.15 54.31
CA GLU A 35 10.12 -91.76 52.90
C GLU A 35 8.83 -92.26 52.23
N GLY A 36 8.16 -91.37 51.51
CA GLY A 36 6.89 -91.65 50.84
C GLY A 36 6.68 -90.65 49.72
N ASN A 37 7.29 -90.94 48.57
CA ASN A 37 7.14 -90.21 47.33
C ASN A 37 5.70 -90.39 46.81
N PHE A 38 4.86 -89.34 46.82
CA PHE A 38 3.61 -89.33 46.06
C PHE A 38 3.39 -87.98 45.39
N SER A 39 3.42 -88.05 44.06
CA SER A 39 3.01 -87.03 43.10
C SER A 39 1.56 -86.63 43.30
N GLY A 40 1.32 -85.35 43.57
CA GLY A 40 -0.01 -84.72 43.56
C GLY A 40 0.10 -83.30 43.01
N LYS A 41 -0.50 -83.07 41.84
CA LYS A 41 -0.72 -81.74 41.27
C LYS A 41 -1.43 -80.86 42.30
N HIS A 42 -0.75 -79.83 42.77
CA HIS A 42 -1.38 -78.63 43.28
C HIS A 42 -0.98 -77.46 42.40
N ASP A 43 -2.01 -76.82 41.86
CA ASP A 43 -1.98 -75.48 41.30
C ASP A 43 -1.30 -74.56 42.32
N LYS A 44 -0.04 -74.20 42.08
CA LYS A 44 0.66 -73.26 42.93
C LYS A 44 0.05 -71.90 42.63
N ASP A 45 -0.74 -71.43 43.58
CA ASP A 45 -0.96 -70.02 43.86
C ASP A 45 0.27 -69.22 43.41
N ARG A 46 0.08 -68.24 42.51
CA ARG A 46 1.17 -67.37 42.02
C ARG A 46 1.57 -66.40 43.12
N GLY A 47 1.95 -66.92 44.28
CA GLY A 47 2.63 -66.16 45.31
C GLY A 47 3.97 -65.71 44.77
N VAL A 48 4.16 -64.40 44.64
CA VAL A 48 5.47 -63.82 44.39
C VAL A 48 6.27 -63.99 45.67
N ASN A 49 7.30 -64.85 45.66
CA ASN A 49 8.19 -64.99 46.81
C ASN A 49 8.96 -63.69 47.02
N VAL A 50 9.00 -63.18 48.25
CA VAL A 50 9.83 -62.02 48.60
C VAL A 50 11.29 -62.42 48.55
N GLN A 51 12.07 -61.82 47.64
CA GLN A 51 13.49 -62.08 47.52
C GLN A 51 14.27 -61.23 48.54
N VAL A 52 15.05 -61.87 49.41
CA VAL A 52 15.85 -61.18 50.44
C VAL A 52 17.33 -61.21 50.07
N ILE A 53 17.96 -60.03 50.04
CA ILE A 53 19.39 -59.83 49.74
C ILE A 53 20.00 -58.97 50.84
N VAL A 54 21.19 -59.33 51.31
CA VAL A 54 21.95 -58.57 52.31
C VAL A 54 23.29 -58.14 51.72
N ARG A 55 23.65 -56.86 51.91
CA ARG A 55 24.94 -56.30 51.53
C ARG A 55 25.65 -55.74 52.77
N CYS A 56 26.78 -56.34 53.11
CA CYS A 56 27.65 -55.81 54.14
C CYS A 56 28.59 -54.76 53.53
N ARG A 57 28.57 -53.53 54.05
CA ARG A 57 29.51 -52.50 53.59
C ARG A 57 30.94 -52.81 54.08
N PRO A 58 31.98 -52.40 53.35
CA PRO A 58 33.34 -52.39 53.87
C PRO A 58 33.44 -51.50 55.11
N LEU A 59 34.48 -51.74 55.93
CA LEU A 59 34.86 -50.84 57.02
C LEU A 59 35.10 -49.43 56.47
N SER A 60 34.61 -48.42 57.17
CA SER A 60 34.96 -47.04 56.86
C SER A 60 36.41 -46.78 57.25
N GLU A 61 37.01 -45.73 56.69
CA GLU A 61 38.38 -45.34 57.05
C GLU A 61 38.52 -45.06 58.55
N ASP A 62 37.51 -44.47 59.18
CA ASP A 62 37.47 -44.19 60.61
C ASP A 62 37.46 -45.48 61.45
N GLU A 63 36.68 -46.48 61.04
CA GLU A 63 36.58 -47.77 61.72
C GLU A 63 37.86 -48.60 61.57
N ALA A 64 38.51 -48.51 60.40
CA ALA A 64 39.80 -49.11 60.15
C ALA A 64 40.90 -48.46 61.00
N ARG A 65 40.92 -47.13 61.13
CA ARG A 65 41.87 -46.42 62.04
C ARG A 65 41.67 -46.81 63.49
N LEU A 66 40.42 -47.00 63.93
CA LEU A 66 40.07 -47.40 65.30
C LEU A 66 40.20 -48.90 65.57
N HIS A 67 40.68 -49.69 64.59
CA HIS A 67 40.84 -51.15 64.70
C HIS A 67 39.56 -51.86 65.16
N THR A 68 38.42 -51.41 64.63
CA THR A 68 37.12 -51.97 64.98
C THR A 68 37.04 -53.42 64.48
N PRO A 69 36.71 -54.40 65.34
CA PRO A 69 36.69 -55.81 64.95
C PRO A 69 35.59 -56.09 63.93
N VAL A 70 35.94 -56.81 62.86
CA VAL A 70 34.96 -57.30 61.87
C VAL A 70 34.22 -58.50 62.44
N VAL A 71 32.95 -58.30 62.77
CA VAL A 71 32.07 -59.32 63.35
C VAL A 71 31.16 -60.00 62.33
N ILE A 72 31.15 -59.54 61.08
CA ILE A 72 30.34 -60.13 60.00
C ILE A 72 31.27 -60.68 58.92
N SER A 73 31.10 -61.96 58.60
CA SER A 73 31.80 -62.64 57.51
C SER A 73 30.79 -63.12 56.48
N CYS A 74 30.99 -62.76 55.22
CA CYS A 74 30.13 -63.20 54.12
C CYS A 74 30.84 -64.30 53.32
N ASN A 75 30.13 -65.39 53.02
CA ASN A 75 30.60 -66.43 52.11
C ASN A 75 29.73 -66.46 50.86
N ASP A 76 30.28 -65.94 49.76
CA ASP A 76 29.52 -65.73 48.53
C ASP A 76 29.16 -67.03 47.82
N SER A 77 30.05 -68.02 47.84
CA SER A 77 29.81 -69.33 47.22
C SER A 77 28.68 -70.12 47.88
N ARG A 78 28.45 -69.90 49.19
CA ARG A 78 27.46 -70.63 49.98
C ARG A 78 26.17 -69.85 50.23
N ARG A 79 26.10 -68.59 49.78
CA ARG A 79 25.00 -67.65 50.07
C ARG A 79 24.71 -67.52 51.56
N GLU A 80 25.78 -67.49 52.36
CA GLU A 80 25.72 -67.48 53.81
C GLU A 80 26.39 -66.23 54.37
N VAL A 81 25.75 -65.57 55.34
CA VAL A 81 26.36 -64.51 56.14
C VAL A 81 26.46 -64.98 57.58
N CYS A 82 27.67 -65.02 58.11
CA CYS A 82 27.99 -65.39 59.48
C CYS A 82 28.21 -64.13 60.32
N ALA A 83 27.43 -63.99 61.39
CA ALA A 83 27.66 -62.99 62.42
C ALA A 83 28.34 -63.64 63.63
N VAL A 84 29.58 -63.26 63.86
CA VAL A 84 30.42 -63.73 64.97
C VAL A 84 30.38 -62.71 66.09
N GLN A 85 29.67 -63.03 67.18
CA GLN A 85 29.60 -62.17 68.36
C GLN A 85 30.26 -62.84 69.57
N SER A 86 31.25 -62.19 70.16
CA SER A 86 31.94 -62.67 71.37
C SER A 86 31.42 -61.91 72.60
N ILE A 87 30.72 -62.60 73.50
CA ILE A 87 30.22 -62.06 74.78
C ILE A 87 30.68 -62.99 75.90
N ALA A 88 31.33 -62.44 76.94
CA ALA A 88 31.80 -63.17 78.13
C ALA A 88 32.57 -64.47 77.80
N ASN A 89 33.60 -64.36 76.93
CA ASN A 89 34.47 -65.46 76.47
C ASN A 89 33.76 -66.65 75.79
N LYS A 90 32.55 -66.45 75.26
CA LYS A 90 31.83 -67.45 74.44
C LYS A 90 31.55 -66.88 73.05
N GLN A 91 32.07 -67.51 72.00
CA GLN A 91 31.83 -67.12 70.62
C GLN A 91 30.49 -67.68 70.14
N ILE A 92 29.57 -66.81 69.74
CA ILE A 92 28.30 -67.17 69.12
C ILE A 92 28.41 -66.86 67.63
N ASP A 93 28.35 -67.89 66.80
CA ASP A 93 28.27 -67.75 65.35
C ASP A 93 26.83 -67.99 64.90
N ARG A 94 26.24 -67.04 64.17
CA ARG A 94 24.93 -67.19 63.53
C ARG A 94 25.07 -67.07 62.03
N THR A 95 24.74 -68.15 61.33
CA THR A 95 24.76 -68.21 59.86
C THR A 95 23.35 -68.03 59.31
N PHE A 96 23.17 -67.08 58.38
CA PHE A 96 21.92 -66.79 57.67
C PHE A 96 22.07 -67.10 56.18
N LEU A 97 21.08 -67.76 55.57
CA LEU A 97 21.02 -68.04 54.13
C LEU A 97 20.20 -66.99 53.38
N PHE A 98 20.64 -66.59 52.18
CA PHE A 98 19.94 -65.60 51.33
C PHE A 98 19.79 -66.07 49.88
N ASP A 99 18.84 -65.47 49.16
CA ASP A 99 18.40 -65.98 47.86
C ASP A 99 19.41 -65.75 46.73
N LYS A 100 20.17 -64.64 46.74
CA LYS A 100 21.23 -64.34 45.77
C LYS A 100 22.29 -63.41 46.36
N ASN A 101 23.54 -63.58 45.92
CA ASN A 101 24.63 -62.64 46.14
C ASN A 101 24.82 -61.87 44.83
N GLY A 102 24.62 -60.56 44.89
CA GLY A 102 24.86 -59.67 43.75
C GLY A 102 26.14 -58.89 43.99
N ASP A 103 27.18 -59.17 43.20
CA ASP A 103 28.26 -58.21 43.00
C ASP A 103 27.67 -56.99 42.30
N ILE A 104 27.44 -55.95 43.08
CA ILE A 104 26.94 -54.67 42.58
C ILE A 104 28.16 -53.76 42.43
N PRO A 105 28.56 -53.40 41.19
CA PRO A 105 29.67 -52.49 40.95
C PRO A 105 29.48 -51.17 41.72
N SER A 106 30.57 -50.66 42.30
CA SER A 106 30.58 -49.54 43.23
C SER A 106 30.31 -48.17 42.59
N ASP A 107 30.17 -48.08 41.27
CA ASP A 107 30.14 -46.82 40.52
C ASP A 107 28.73 -46.21 40.32
N ALA A 108 27.64 -46.95 40.52
CA ALA A 108 26.27 -46.44 40.46
C ALA A 108 25.33 -47.09 41.51
N GLY A 109 24.18 -46.47 41.81
CA GLY A 109 23.15 -47.00 42.73
C GLY A 109 22.16 -47.98 42.07
N VAL A 110 21.22 -48.55 42.85
CA VAL A 110 20.18 -49.46 42.32
C VAL A 110 19.23 -48.72 41.36
N ILE A 111 18.76 -47.53 41.75
CA ILE A 111 17.83 -46.70 40.97
C ILE A 111 18.36 -46.37 39.56
N PRO A 112 19.55 -45.76 39.38
CA PRO A 112 20.05 -45.43 38.03
C PRO A 112 20.30 -46.67 37.16
N ARG A 113 20.70 -47.80 37.76
CA ARG A 113 20.84 -49.06 37.02
C ARG A 113 19.50 -49.63 36.56
N ALA A 114 18.48 -49.61 37.42
CA ALA A 114 17.14 -50.07 37.07
C ALA A 114 16.54 -49.20 35.96
N VAL A 115 16.66 -47.88 36.06
CA VAL A 115 16.18 -46.95 35.02
C VAL A 115 16.85 -47.24 33.68
N ARG A 116 18.18 -47.39 33.64
CA ARG A 116 18.89 -47.75 32.41
C ARG A 116 18.40 -49.08 31.81
N GLN A 117 18.26 -50.11 32.65
CA GLN A 117 17.73 -51.40 32.19
C GLN A 117 16.31 -51.30 31.65
N ILE A 118 15.45 -50.47 32.25
CA ILE A 118 14.10 -50.21 31.74
C ILE A 118 14.19 -49.60 30.35
N PHE A 119 15.01 -48.57 30.14
CA PHE A 119 15.21 -47.98 28.82
C PHE A 119 15.74 -48.98 27.79
N ASP A 120 16.77 -49.76 28.12
CA ASP A 120 17.33 -50.79 27.23
C ASP A 120 16.24 -51.81 26.79
N ILE A 121 15.34 -52.19 27.71
CA ILE A 121 14.22 -53.10 27.43
C ILE A 121 13.17 -52.44 26.54
N LEU A 122 12.77 -51.19 26.84
CA LEU A 122 11.74 -50.48 26.10
C LEU A 122 12.20 -50.16 24.66
N GLU A 123 13.45 -49.76 24.48
CA GLU A 123 14.06 -49.55 23.16
C GLU A 123 14.08 -50.85 22.33
N ALA A 124 14.39 -51.99 22.95
CA ALA A 124 14.36 -53.29 22.28
C ALA A 124 12.95 -53.76 21.86
N GLN A 125 11.89 -53.27 22.52
CA GLN A 125 10.50 -53.65 22.25
C GLN A 125 9.81 -52.81 21.16
N ASN A 126 10.43 -51.71 20.70
CA ASN A 126 10.00 -50.86 19.59
C ASN A 126 8.51 -50.45 19.62
N ALA A 127 8.00 -50.13 20.81
CA ALA A 127 6.66 -49.58 21.02
C ALA A 127 6.75 -48.22 21.72
N GLU A 128 5.72 -47.39 21.57
CA GLU A 128 5.68 -46.05 22.14
C GLU A 128 5.26 -46.12 23.62
N TYR A 129 6.14 -45.64 24.50
CA TYR A 129 5.91 -45.63 25.95
C TYR A 129 6.17 -44.23 26.52
N SER A 130 5.39 -43.85 27.54
CA SER A 130 5.64 -42.64 28.32
C SER A 130 6.16 -43.01 29.70
N LEU A 131 7.37 -42.55 30.04
CA LEU A 131 7.94 -42.70 31.39
C LEU A 131 7.65 -41.43 32.20
N LYS A 132 6.97 -41.59 33.32
CA LYS A 132 6.82 -40.54 34.33
C LYS A 132 7.63 -40.93 35.57
N VAL A 133 8.42 -40.00 36.09
CA VAL A 133 9.22 -40.18 37.31
C VAL A 133 8.65 -39.28 38.40
N THR A 134 8.44 -39.85 39.58
CA THR A 134 8.06 -39.10 40.78
C THR A 134 9.07 -39.41 41.88
N PHE A 135 9.42 -38.41 42.69
CA PHE A 135 10.33 -38.59 43.81
C PHE A 135 9.74 -37.92 45.05
N LEU A 136 9.31 -38.75 46.01
CA LEU A 136 8.56 -38.29 47.18
C LEU A 136 9.31 -38.67 48.45
N GLU A 137 9.30 -37.79 49.44
CA GLU A 137 9.75 -38.05 50.80
C GLU A 137 8.55 -38.10 51.74
N LEU A 138 8.47 -39.14 52.57
CA LEU A 138 7.55 -39.21 53.71
C LEU A 138 8.35 -38.97 54.98
N TYR A 139 8.18 -37.79 55.57
CA TYR A 139 8.84 -37.41 56.81
C TYR A 139 7.81 -36.81 57.77
N ASN A 140 7.79 -37.30 59.01
CA ASN A 140 6.82 -36.87 60.03
C ASN A 140 5.35 -36.95 59.57
N GLU A 141 4.99 -38.04 58.89
CA GLU A 141 3.64 -38.27 58.31
C GLU A 141 3.21 -37.25 57.23
N GLU A 142 4.13 -36.40 56.76
CA GLU A 142 3.89 -35.46 55.66
C GLU A 142 4.62 -35.90 54.38
N ILE A 143 3.93 -35.78 53.24
CA ILE A 143 4.47 -36.14 51.92
C ILE A 143 4.96 -34.88 51.21
N THR A 144 6.25 -34.89 50.86
CA THR A 144 6.91 -33.80 50.13
C THR A 144 7.36 -34.28 48.75
N ASP A 145 7.07 -33.48 47.72
CA ASP A 145 7.55 -33.73 46.36
C ASP A 145 8.95 -33.16 46.17
N LEU A 146 9.94 -34.04 46.02
CA LEU A 146 11.35 -33.68 45.88
C LEU A 146 11.72 -33.21 44.47
N LEU A 147 10.81 -33.36 43.49
CA LEU A 147 11.02 -32.86 42.12
C LEU A 147 10.39 -31.48 41.89
N ALA A 148 9.66 -30.93 42.86
CA ALA A 148 9.02 -29.63 42.72
C ALA A 148 10.09 -28.51 42.58
N PRO A 149 9.93 -27.56 41.64
CA PRO A 149 10.92 -26.51 41.42
C PRO A 149 11.11 -25.64 42.68
N GLU A 150 12.38 -25.35 43.02
CA GLU A 150 12.79 -24.65 44.25
C GLU A 150 12.25 -23.21 44.40
N GLU A 151 11.62 -22.66 43.35
CA GLU A 151 11.07 -21.30 43.30
C GLU A 151 9.86 -21.08 44.24
N CYS A 152 9.29 -22.14 44.80
CA CYS A 152 8.19 -22.06 45.77
C CYS A 152 8.66 -21.98 47.25
N SER A 153 9.95 -21.71 47.51
CA SER A 153 10.54 -21.78 48.86
C SER A 153 11.07 -20.46 49.45
N LYS A 154 11.06 -19.34 48.69
CA LYS A 154 11.66 -18.07 49.15
C LYS A 154 10.69 -16.94 49.50
N PHE A 155 9.39 -17.15 49.32
CA PHE A 155 8.37 -16.26 49.87
C PHE A 155 7.27 -17.11 50.48
N ILE A 156 6.79 -16.68 51.65
CA ILE A 156 5.78 -17.27 52.54
C ILE A 156 6.39 -17.92 53.80
N GLU A 157 6.71 -17.08 54.79
CA GLU A 157 6.48 -17.39 56.20
C GLU A 157 4.96 -17.34 56.46
N ASP A 158 4.21 -18.35 55.99
CA ASP A 158 2.86 -18.63 56.45
C ASP A 158 2.46 -20.05 56.01
N LYS A 159 1.49 -20.65 56.71
CA LYS A 159 1.10 -22.06 56.63
C LYS A 159 0.36 -22.45 55.34
N SER A 160 0.89 -22.14 54.15
CA SER A 160 0.20 -22.38 52.87
C SER A 160 0.97 -23.21 51.84
N LYS A 161 1.95 -24.03 52.24
CA LYS A 161 2.28 -25.22 51.45
C LYS A 161 1.09 -26.18 51.60
N LYS A 162 0.19 -26.20 50.62
CA LYS A 162 -0.94 -27.15 50.64
C LYS A 162 -0.35 -28.57 50.73
N PRO A 163 -0.64 -29.36 51.78
CA PRO A 163 -0.15 -30.71 51.88
C PRO A 163 -0.68 -31.52 50.69
N ILE A 164 0.16 -32.39 50.13
CA ILE A 164 -0.27 -33.35 49.13
C ILE A 164 -1.29 -34.26 49.82
N ALA A 165 -2.58 -34.05 49.54
CA ALA A 165 -3.64 -34.89 50.07
C ALA A 165 -3.69 -36.22 49.30
N LEU A 166 -3.52 -37.32 50.02
CA LEU A 166 -3.76 -38.66 49.50
C LEU A 166 -5.25 -38.98 49.62
N MET A 167 -5.84 -39.47 48.54
CA MET A 167 -7.23 -39.95 48.54
C MET A 167 -7.25 -41.39 48.05
N GLU A 168 -7.96 -42.26 48.76
CA GLU A 168 -8.19 -43.65 48.37
C GLU A 168 -9.42 -43.71 47.46
N ASP A 169 -9.31 -44.40 46.32
CA ASP A 169 -10.44 -44.74 45.49
C ASP A 169 -11.27 -45.88 46.14
N GLY A 170 -12.52 -46.07 45.72
CA GLY A 170 -13.37 -47.15 46.24
C GLY A 170 -12.90 -48.57 45.88
N LYS A 171 -11.72 -48.73 45.28
CA LYS A 171 -11.08 -50.01 44.89
C LYS A 171 -9.75 -50.25 45.61
N GLY A 172 -9.36 -49.38 46.55
CA GLY A 172 -8.14 -49.51 47.36
C GLY A 172 -6.85 -48.93 46.72
N GLY A 173 -6.97 -48.14 45.65
CA GLY A 173 -5.86 -47.40 45.02
C GLY A 173 -5.80 -45.95 45.48
N VAL A 174 -4.61 -45.36 45.63
CA VAL A 174 -4.43 -44.00 46.19
C VAL A 174 -3.98 -43.00 45.11
N PHE A 175 -4.63 -41.81 44.99
CA PHE A 175 -4.36 -40.75 43.98
C PHE A 175 -4.21 -39.32 44.57
N LYS A 176 -3.71 -38.34 43.77
CA LYS A 176 -3.35 -36.95 44.15
C LYS A 176 -4.24 -35.88 43.49
N LEU A 177 -4.70 -34.86 44.24
CA LEU A 177 -5.65 -33.79 43.81
C LEU A 177 -5.08 -32.70 42.85
N LEU A 178 -3.78 -32.70 42.54
CA LEU A 178 -3.12 -31.57 41.85
C LEU A 178 -3.55 -31.36 40.37
N GLU A 179 -4.09 -32.37 39.71
CA GLU A 179 -4.35 -32.37 38.25
C GLU A 179 -5.46 -31.38 37.79
N LEU A 180 -6.33 -30.89 38.69
CA LEU A 180 -7.41 -29.97 38.32
C LEU A 180 -6.99 -28.49 38.22
N GLN A 181 -5.88 -28.10 38.88
CA GLN A 181 -5.50 -26.68 38.97
C GLN A 181 -4.76 -26.18 37.71
N ASP A 182 -4.03 -27.07 37.03
CA ASP A 182 -3.26 -26.75 35.81
C ASP A 182 -4.16 -26.56 34.57
N LEU A 183 -5.34 -27.19 34.55
CA LEU A 183 -6.32 -27.07 33.46
C LEU A 183 -6.97 -25.68 33.43
N ASN A 184 -7.33 -25.11 34.58
CA ASN A 184 -7.97 -23.78 34.67
C ASN A 184 -7.03 -22.63 34.23
N SER A 185 -5.73 -22.74 34.50
CA SER A 185 -4.74 -21.73 34.07
C SER A 185 -4.54 -21.70 32.55
N SER A 186 -4.62 -22.86 31.90
CA SER A 186 -4.43 -22.94 30.44
C SER A 186 -5.65 -22.42 29.67
N GLU A 187 -6.86 -22.65 30.17
CA GLU A 187 -8.10 -22.10 29.60
C GLU A 187 -8.16 -20.56 29.70
N GLN A 188 -7.78 -19.98 30.84
CA GLN A 188 -7.72 -18.53 31.01
C GLN A 188 -6.73 -17.86 30.05
N GLN A 189 -5.58 -18.50 29.80
CA GLN A 189 -4.56 -17.97 28.90
C GLN A 189 -5.02 -17.98 27.44
N LEU A 190 -5.78 -19.00 27.04
CA LEU A 190 -6.32 -19.15 25.69
C LEU A 190 -7.43 -18.10 25.42
N ALA A 191 -8.25 -17.80 26.42
CA ALA A 191 -9.28 -16.75 26.34
C ALA A 191 -8.67 -15.36 26.10
N VAL A 192 -7.58 -15.01 26.80
CA VAL A 192 -6.86 -13.74 26.59
C VAL A 192 -6.28 -13.65 25.17
N GLN A 193 -5.65 -14.72 24.68
CA GLN A 193 -5.08 -14.76 23.32
C GLN A 193 -6.15 -14.60 22.22
N LEU A 194 -7.33 -15.19 22.42
CA LEU A 194 -8.46 -15.03 21.49
C LEU A 194 -9.00 -13.59 21.49
N SER A 195 -9.11 -12.98 22.67
CA SER A 195 -9.54 -11.59 22.81
C SER A 195 -8.59 -10.62 22.10
N ASP A 196 -7.27 -10.76 22.30
CA ASP A 196 -6.27 -9.90 21.65
C ASP A 196 -6.32 -10.04 20.12
N LYS A 197 -6.46 -11.27 19.61
CA LYS A 197 -6.58 -11.52 18.17
C LYS A 197 -7.86 -10.94 17.57
N LEU A 198 -8.96 -10.96 18.32
CA LEU A 198 -10.22 -10.36 17.90
C LEU A 198 -10.10 -8.83 17.80
N GLU A 199 -9.52 -8.19 18.80
CA GLU A 199 -9.29 -6.73 18.82
C GLU A 199 -8.37 -6.28 17.67
N ILE A 200 -7.28 -7.01 17.42
CA ILE A 200 -6.37 -6.74 16.29
C ILE A 200 -7.12 -6.89 14.96
N SER A 201 -7.95 -7.92 14.81
CA SER A 201 -8.71 -8.16 13.58
C SER A 201 -9.74 -7.06 13.34
N GLU A 202 -10.48 -6.65 14.37
CA GLU A 202 -11.46 -5.56 14.30
C GLU A 202 -10.81 -4.22 13.93
N LYS A 203 -9.63 -3.92 14.50
CA LYS A 203 -8.85 -2.73 14.14
C LYS A 203 -8.44 -2.74 12.67
N ARG A 204 -7.90 -3.85 12.17
CA ARG A 204 -7.51 -3.99 10.75
C ARG A 204 -8.71 -3.83 9.82
N LEU A 205 -9.87 -4.35 10.23
CA LEU A 205 -11.12 -4.26 9.48
C LEU A 205 -11.56 -2.79 9.34
N ARG A 206 -11.56 -2.03 10.44
CA ARG A 206 -11.80 -0.58 10.44
C ARG A 206 -10.81 0.19 9.57
N GLU A 207 -9.51 -0.13 9.64
CA GLU A 207 -8.48 0.51 8.82
C GLU A 207 -8.72 0.28 7.32
N THR A 208 -9.11 -0.94 6.92
CA THR A 208 -9.44 -1.24 5.52
C THR A 208 -10.70 -0.54 5.03
N GLU A 209 -11.72 -0.40 5.89
CA GLU A 209 -12.96 0.32 5.56
C GLU A 209 -12.70 1.82 5.35
N CYS A 210 -11.94 2.44 6.24
CA CYS A 210 -11.50 3.84 6.09
C CYS A 210 -10.70 4.05 4.79
N ALA A 211 -9.77 3.15 4.46
CA ALA A 211 -8.97 3.25 3.23
C ALA A 211 -9.82 3.13 1.96
N LEU A 212 -10.89 2.33 1.98
CA LEU A 212 -11.83 2.18 0.87
C LEU A 212 -12.64 3.48 0.66
N LEU A 213 -13.16 4.08 1.74
CA LEU A 213 -13.88 5.35 1.70
C LEU A 213 -13.01 6.49 1.17
N ASP A 214 -11.75 6.58 1.62
CA ASP A 214 -10.80 7.59 1.13
C ASP A 214 -10.51 7.44 -0.37
N LEU A 215 -10.51 6.20 -0.88
CA LEU A 215 -10.28 5.92 -2.30
C LEU A 215 -11.48 6.31 -3.15
N GLU A 216 -12.71 6.00 -2.70
CA GLU A 216 -13.97 6.43 -3.34
C GLU A 216 -14.05 7.97 -3.42
N GLU A 217 -13.68 8.66 -2.33
CA GLU A 217 -13.67 10.11 -2.28
C GLU A 217 -12.65 10.72 -3.24
N ARG A 218 -11.42 10.19 -3.27
CA ARG A 218 -10.38 10.63 -4.21
C ARG A 218 -10.82 10.42 -5.67
N HIS A 219 -11.50 9.32 -5.96
CA HIS A 219 -12.05 9.06 -7.29
C HIS A 219 -13.09 10.10 -7.68
N ARG A 220 -14.04 10.37 -6.77
CA ARG A 220 -15.07 11.38 -6.97
C ARG A 220 -14.48 12.76 -7.24
N GLN A 221 -13.45 13.15 -6.48
CA GLN A 221 -12.73 14.41 -6.68
C GLN A 221 -11.99 14.46 -8.03
N ALA A 222 -11.31 13.37 -8.41
CA ALA A 222 -10.65 13.27 -9.71
C ALA A 222 -11.65 13.44 -10.86
N ASN A 223 -12.80 12.77 -10.79
CA ASN A 223 -13.87 12.91 -11.78
C ASN A 223 -14.45 14.33 -11.87
N ALA A 224 -14.66 15.01 -10.73
CA ALA A 224 -15.10 16.40 -10.72
C ALA A 224 -14.06 17.31 -11.39
N THR A 225 -12.78 17.10 -11.08
CA THR A 225 -11.67 17.86 -11.67
C THR A 225 -11.57 17.62 -13.17
N ILE A 226 -11.69 16.37 -13.64
CA ILE A 226 -11.67 16.02 -15.06
C ILE A 226 -12.79 16.77 -15.81
N LYS A 227 -14.01 16.80 -15.26
CA LYS A 227 -15.14 17.54 -15.86
C LYS A 227 -14.90 19.05 -15.91
N GLU A 228 -14.36 19.62 -14.84
CA GLU A 228 -14.00 21.04 -14.79
C GLU A 228 -12.94 21.38 -15.85
N LYS A 229 -11.87 20.59 -15.94
CA LYS A 229 -10.80 20.82 -16.92
C LYS A 229 -11.29 20.59 -18.35
N ASP A 230 -12.14 19.58 -18.60
CA ASP A 230 -12.76 19.36 -19.90
C ASP A 230 -13.62 20.56 -20.34
N TYR A 231 -14.39 21.13 -19.41
CA TYR A 231 -15.16 22.35 -19.67
C TYR A 231 -14.25 23.55 -19.98
N LEU A 232 -13.22 23.78 -19.17
CA LEU A 232 -12.28 24.90 -19.37
C LEU A 232 -11.53 24.79 -20.70
N ILE A 233 -11.03 23.60 -21.05
CA ILE A 233 -10.34 23.36 -22.33
C ILE A 233 -11.32 23.57 -23.48
N SER A 234 -12.52 22.99 -23.42
CA SER A 234 -13.55 23.17 -24.43
C SER A 234 -13.92 24.63 -24.64
N ASN A 235 -14.03 25.40 -23.56
CA ASN A 235 -14.36 26.82 -23.63
C ASN A 235 -13.20 27.63 -24.23
N LEU A 236 -11.97 27.38 -23.77
CA LEU A 236 -10.77 28.04 -24.31
C LEU A 236 -10.61 27.80 -25.82
N LEU A 237 -10.87 26.57 -26.27
CA LEU A 237 -10.81 26.17 -27.68
C LEU A 237 -12.00 26.66 -28.51
N LYS A 238 -13.13 27.06 -27.90
CA LYS A 238 -14.28 27.58 -28.65
C LYS A 238 -14.31 29.11 -28.70
N SER A 239 -14.05 29.77 -27.58
CA SER A 239 -14.33 31.20 -27.41
C SER A 239 -13.13 32.05 -27.04
N GLY A 240 -11.99 31.46 -26.68
CA GLY A 240 -10.81 32.22 -26.27
C GLY A 240 -9.85 32.42 -27.43
N ILE A 241 -9.06 31.37 -27.70
CA ILE A 241 -7.97 31.46 -28.66
C ILE A 241 -8.52 31.48 -30.10
N VAL A 242 -9.65 30.83 -30.33
CA VAL A 242 -10.23 30.69 -31.68
C VAL A 242 -10.86 31.97 -32.18
N THR A 243 -11.60 32.69 -31.35
CA THR A 243 -12.18 33.98 -31.72
C THR A 243 -11.07 34.98 -32.00
N GLU A 244 -10.05 35.04 -31.15
CA GLU A 244 -8.91 35.94 -31.34
C GLU A 244 -8.15 35.63 -32.63
N ALA A 245 -7.79 34.36 -32.85
CA ALA A 245 -7.09 33.95 -34.07
C ALA A 245 -7.91 34.20 -35.34
N ASN A 246 -9.22 33.95 -35.31
CA ASN A 246 -10.11 34.22 -36.44
C ASN A 246 -10.26 35.72 -36.68
N ASN A 247 -10.36 36.55 -35.64
CA ASN A 247 -10.42 38.00 -35.77
C ASN A 247 -9.14 38.54 -36.43
N VAL A 248 -7.96 38.14 -35.94
CA VAL A 248 -6.67 38.55 -36.52
C VAL A 248 -6.55 38.14 -37.99
N LEU A 249 -6.98 36.91 -38.35
CA LEU A 249 -6.96 36.44 -39.73
C LEU A 249 -7.97 37.17 -40.62
N HIS A 250 -9.16 37.46 -40.09
CA HIS A 250 -10.17 38.25 -40.78
C HIS A 250 -9.67 39.67 -41.05
N ASP A 251 -9.15 40.34 -40.02
CA ASP A 251 -8.61 41.71 -40.10
C ASP A 251 -7.44 41.78 -41.09
N LEU A 252 -6.58 40.74 -41.12
CA LEU A 252 -5.51 40.63 -42.11
C LEU A 252 -6.07 40.52 -43.53
N GLN A 253 -7.08 39.68 -43.75
CA GLN A 253 -7.72 39.52 -45.06
C GLN A 253 -8.41 40.82 -45.52
N GLU A 254 -9.13 41.49 -44.63
CA GLU A 254 -9.79 42.76 -44.90
C GLU A 254 -8.78 43.87 -45.21
N SER A 255 -7.68 43.94 -44.44
CA SER A 255 -6.59 44.88 -44.68
C SER A 255 -5.90 44.64 -46.03
N LEU A 256 -5.64 43.38 -46.40
CA LEU A 256 -5.06 43.03 -47.70
C LEU A 256 -5.99 43.40 -48.86
N HIS A 257 -7.30 43.14 -48.73
CA HIS A 257 -8.28 43.59 -49.73
C HIS A 257 -8.39 45.12 -49.82
N SER A 258 -8.32 45.81 -48.67
CA SER A 258 -8.26 47.27 -48.62
C SER A 258 -7.02 47.81 -49.35
N GLN A 259 -5.85 47.16 -49.16
CA GLN A 259 -4.63 47.52 -49.88
C GLN A 259 -4.73 47.26 -51.39
N GLU A 260 -5.33 46.15 -51.82
CA GLU A 260 -5.56 45.85 -53.24
C GLU A 260 -6.45 46.92 -53.90
N SER A 261 -7.53 47.31 -53.22
CA SER A 261 -8.44 48.36 -53.68
C SER A 261 -7.70 49.70 -53.81
N LYS A 262 -6.98 50.12 -52.76
CA LYS A 262 -6.18 51.37 -52.76
C LYS A 262 -5.12 51.39 -53.85
N LEU A 263 -4.40 50.29 -54.06
CA LEU A 263 -3.40 50.15 -55.12
C LEU A 263 -4.04 50.31 -56.50
N THR A 264 -5.21 49.71 -56.71
CA THR A 264 -5.93 49.80 -57.99
C THR A 264 -6.39 51.24 -58.26
N THR A 265 -6.94 51.92 -57.25
CA THR A 265 -7.32 53.33 -57.36
C THR A 265 -6.10 54.24 -57.63
N TYR A 266 -4.99 54.01 -56.94
CA TYR A 266 -3.76 54.78 -57.14
C TYR A 266 -3.18 54.60 -58.55
N ALA A 267 -3.10 53.36 -59.04
CA ALA A 267 -2.61 53.08 -60.40
C ALA A 267 -3.51 53.74 -61.46
N GLN A 268 -4.83 53.69 -61.27
CA GLN A 268 -5.79 54.36 -62.13
C GLN A 268 -5.59 55.89 -62.13
N GLN A 269 -5.45 56.50 -60.95
CA GLN A 269 -5.19 57.93 -60.82
C GLN A 269 -3.90 58.37 -61.54
N GLN A 270 -2.82 57.58 -61.40
CA GLN A 270 -1.56 57.85 -62.09
C GLN A 270 -1.68 57.71 -63.60
N HIS A 271 -2.39 56.68 -64.08
CA HIS A 271 -2.65 56.49 -65.50
C HIS A 271 -3.42 57.68 -66.10
N GLU A 272 -4.50 58.12 -65.43
CA GLU A 272 -5.26 59.28 -65.84
C GLU A 272 -4.44 60.57 -65.81
N ALA A 273 -3.57 60.75 -64.81
CA ALA A 273 -2.69 61.92 -64.72
C ALA A 273 -1.69 61.97 -65.88
N HIS A 274 -1.02 60.86 -66.21
CA HIS A 274 -0.13 60.77 -67.37
C HIS A 274 -0.89 60.96 -68.69
N SER A 275 -2.08 60.37 -68.83
CA SER A 275 -2.92 60.53 -70.02
C SER A 275 -3.29 62.00 -70.25
N ARG A 276 -3.74 62.71 -69.21
CA ARG A 276 -4.00 64.16 -69.28
C ARG A 276 -2.74 64.94 -69.66
N ALA A 277 -1.59 64.62 -69.07
CA ALA A 277 -0.33 65.29 -69.36
C ALA A 277 0.08 65.11 -70.84
N VAL A 278 0.01 63.88 -71.37
CA VAL A 278 0.26 63.57 -72.79
C VAL A 278 -0.69 64.35 -73.69
N GLU A 279 -2.00 64.36 -73.40
CA GLU A 279 -2.98 65.11 -74.20
C GLU A 279 -2.70 66.61 -74.18
N THR A 280 -2.33 67.18 -73.03
CA THR A 280 -1.94 68.60 -72.95
C THR A 280 -0.68 68.89 -73.75
N THR A 281 0.38 68.08 -73.64
CA THR A 281 1.61 68.23 -74.43
C THR A 281 1.30 68.13 -75.92
N ARG A 282 0.47 67.17 -76.34
CA ARG A 282 0.07 67.00 -77.74
C ARG A 282 -0.73 68.20 -78.27
N SER A 283 -1.64 68.74 -77.47
CA SER A 283 -2.41 69.94 -77.81
C SER A 283 -1.50 71.17 -77.98
N ILE A 284 -0.62 71.43 -77.01
CA ILE A 284 0.36 72.54 -77.09
C ILE A 284 1.27 72.35 -78.30
N SER A 285 1.71 71.12 -78.56
CA SER A 285 2.57 70.81 -79.68
C SER A 285 1.90 71.06 -81.02
N GLN A 286 0.65 70.65 -81.16
CA GLN A 286 -0.16 70.93 -82.36
C GLN A 286 -0.32 72.43 -82.59
N ILE A 287 -0.62 73.22 -81.55
CA ILE A 287 -0.75 74.67 -81.64
C ILE A 287 0.58 75.30 -82.08
N THR A 288 1.69 74.90 -81.44
CA THR A 288 3.03 75.45 -81.68
C THR A 288 3.52 75.13 -83.09
N VAL A 289 3.38 73.89 -83.55
CA VAL A 289 3.76 73.48 -84.91
C VAL A 289 2.93 74.23 -85.97
N ASN A 290 1.64 74.47 -85.72
CA ASN A 290 0.79 75.23 -86.64
C ASN A 290 1.15 76.72 -86.67
N PHE A 291 1.54 77.31 -85.54
CA PHE A 291 2.07 78.67 -85.49
C PHE A 291 3.31 78.80 -86.38
N PHE A 292 4.30 77.92 -86.22
CA PHE A 292 5.52 77.96 -87.04
C PHE A 292 5.25 77.69 -88.53
N LYS A 293 4.32 76.79 -88.88
CA LYS A 293 3.86 76.63 -90.28
C LYS A 293 3.28 77.92 -90.86
N THR A 294 2.55 78.69 -90.04
CA THR A 294 1.95 79.96 -90.47
C THR A 294 3.01 81.03 -90.69
N VAL A 295 3.97 81.16 -89.78
CA VAL A 295 5.12 82.08 -89.92
C VAL A 295 5.94 81.75 -91.16
N ASP A 296 6.25 80.47 -91.38
CA ASP A 296 6.98 80.00 -92.55
C ASP A 296 6.22 80.31 -93.86
N GLY A 297 4.90 80.10 -93.88
CA GLY A 297 4.05 80.48 -95.01
C GLY A 297 4.00 81.99 -95.29
N HIS A 298 4.02 82.82 -94.24
CA HIS A 298 4.13 84.27 -94.39
C HIS A 298 5.52 84.70 -94.87
N ALA A 299 6.59 84.04 -94.41
CA ALA A 299 7.95 84.25 -94.89
C ALA A 299 8.01 84.01 -96.39
N SER A 300 7.54 82.85 -96.87
CA SER A 300 7.55 82.51 -98.30
C SER A 300 6.76 83.51 -99.15
N LYS A 301 5.56 83.91 -98.72
CA LYS A 301 4.75 84.94 -99.42
C LYS A 301 5.44 86.31 -99.47
N LEU A 302 6.07 86.73 -98.37
CA LEU A 302 6.82 87.98 -98.36
C LEU A 302 8.00 87.89 -99.33
N GLY A 303 8.61 86.71 -99.49
CA GLY A 303 9.69 86.45 -100.44
C GLY A 303 9.25 86.64 -101.87
N GLU A 304 8.12 86.04 -102.22
CA GLU A 304 7.48 86.21 -103.53
C GLU A 304 7.18 87.69 -103.83
N ILE A 305 6.60 88.43 -102.87
CA ILE A 305 6.30 89.88 -103.03
C ILE A 305 7.59 90.69 -103.24
N VAL A 306 8.66 90.35 -102.53
CA VAL A 306 9.95 91.06 -102.64
C VAL A 306 10.61 90.79 -103.99
N GLU A 307 10.57 89.55 -104.49
CA GLU A 307 11.03 89.19 -105.83
C GLU A 307 10.20 89.87 -106.93
N GLU A 308 8.87 89.86 -106.81
CA GLU A 308 7.96 90.54 -107.74
C GLU A 308 8.21 92.05 -107.74
N SER A 309 8.33 92.68 -106.57
CA SER A 309 8.64 94.11 -106.44
C SER A 309 9.99 94.46 -107.07
N GLN A 310 11.01 93.61 -106.91
CA GLN A 310 12.31 93.81 -107.52
C GLN A 310 12.23 93.75 -109.05
N THR A 311 11.59 92.71 -109.60
CA THR A 311 11.44 92.56 -111.07
C THR A 311 10.63 93.70 -111.69
N VAL A 312 9.56 94.15 -111.02
CA VAL A 312 8.75 95.31 -111.46
C VAL A 312 9.56 96.61 -111.39
N THR A 313 10.35 96.81 -110.34
CA THR A 313 11.20 98.01 -110.19
C THR A 313 12.30 98.03 -111.25
N ASP A 314 12.94 96.90 -111.50
CA ASP A 314 13.96 96.74 -112.55
C ASP A 314 13.38 96.96 -113.94
N HIS A 315 12.19 96.42 -114.21
CA HIS A 315 11.49 96.63 -115.47
C HIS A 315 11.11 98.10 -115.68
N LYS A 316 10.55 98.77 -114.67
CA LYS A 316 10.22 100.22 -114.73
C LYS A 316 11.46 101.10 -114.92
N LEU A 317 12.58 100.78 -114.28
CA LEU A 317 13.85 101.49 -114.46
C LEU A 317 14.39 101.28 -115.88
N SER A 318 14.27 100.06 -116.43
CA SER A 318 14.65 99.75 -117.83
C SER A 318 13.76 100.45 -118.85
N ASP A 319 12.45 100.52 -118.61
CA ASP A 319 11.51 101.27 -119.45
C ASP A 319 11.77 102.78 -119.38
N LEU A 320 12.12 103.32 -118.20
CA LEU A 320 12.51 104.72 -118.04
C LEU A 320 13.82 105.02 -118.76
N GLU A 321 14.80 104.13 -118.64
CA GLU A 321 16.08 104.17 -119.35
C GLU A 321 15.84 104.20 -120.87
N LYS A 322 14.99 103.31 -121.40
CA LYS A 322 14.64 103.24 -122.82
C LYS A 322 13.85 104.47 -123.31
N LYS A 323 12.85 104.93 -122.56
CA LYS A 323 12.09 106.15 -122.92
C LYS A 323 12.99 107.38 -122.93
N PHE A 324 13.92 107.48 -121.97
CA PHE A 324 14.87 108.57 -121.94
C PHE A 324 15.88 108.47 -123.09
N GLU A 325 16.34 107.26 -123.43
CA GLU A 325 17.19 107.01 -124.60
C GLU A 325 16.50 107.42 -125.90
N GLU A 326 15.23 107.05 -126.09
CA GLU A 326 14.41 107.43 -127.24
C GLU A 326 14.15 108.94 -127.28
N CYS A 327 13.87 109.59 -126.13
CA CYS A 327 13.74 111.04 -126.04
C CYS A 327 15.06 111.76 -126.36
N ALA A 328 16.19 111.28 -125.84
CA ALA A 328 17.51 111.83 -126.14
C ALA A 328 17.88 111.67 -127.63
N ALA A 329 17.55 110.52 -128.24
CA ALA A 329 17.76 110.26 -129.66
C ALA A 329 16.77 111.03 -130.57
N MET A 330 15.57 111.33 -130.09
CA MET A 330 14.59 112.17 -130.81
C MET A 330 14.99 113.65 -130.74
N GLU A 331 15.42 114.14 -129.58
CA GLU A 331 16.03 115.47 -129.44
C GLU A 331 17.28 115.62 -130.34
N GLU A 332 18.07 114.55 -130.49
CA GLU A 332 19.20 114.46 -131.42
C GLU A 332 18.78 114.51 -132.90
N ARG A 333 17.63 113.93 -133.27
CA ARG A 333 17.10 113.94 -134.65
C ARG A 333 16.36 115.22 -135.03
N GLN A 334 15.82 115.97 -134.06
CA GLN A 334 15.01 117.16 -134.31
C GLN A 334 15.82 118.47 -134.38
N LEU A 335 17.13 118.41 -134.14
CA LEU A 335 18.10 119.49 -134.32
C LEU A 335 18.98 119.25 -135.55
N LEU A 336 18.37 119.29 -136.74
CA LEU A 336 19.09 119.21 -138.00
C LEU A 336 19.85 120.50 -138.30
N THR A 337 21.14 120.32 -138.58
CA THR A 337 22.06 121.20 -139.33
C THR A 337 22.60 122.42 -138.54
N GLU A 338 23.91 122.39 -138.24
CA GLU A 338 24.80 123.43 -137.66
C GLU A 338 25.10 123.49 -136.13
N MET A 339 24.72 122.51 -135.29
CA MET A 339 25.29 122.37 -133.92
C MET A 339 25.64 120.91 -133.52
N ALA A 340 26.19 120.14 -134.46
CA ALA A 340 26.39 118.70 -134.32
C ALA A 340 27.45 118.27 -133.27
N GLU A 341 28.48 119.06 -132.97
CA GLU A 341 29.57 118.63 -132.07
C GLU A 341 29.37 118.98 -130.58
N LEU A 342 28.81 120.15 -130.25
CA LEU A 342 28.64 120.57 -128.85
C LEU A 342 27.42 119.91 -128.16
N LEU A 343 26.38 119.57 -128.94
CA LEU A 343 25.15 118.97 -128.43
C LEU A 343 25.29 117.45 -128.23
N ALA A 344 26.02 116.74 -129.09
CA ALA A 344 26.32 115.31 -128.91
C ALA A 344 27.10 115.05 -127.61
N GLY A 345 28.08 115.89 -127.28
CA GLY A 345 28.81 115.82 -126.02
C GLY A 345 27.95 116.13 -124.78
N SER A 346 26.93 116.99 -124.91
CA SER A 346 26.01 117.34 -123.82
C SER A 346 24.98 116.23 -123.56
N ASN A 347 24.39 115.65 -124.62
CA ASN A 347 23.45 114.55 -124.51
C ASN A 347 24.12 113.26 -124.03
N ALA A 348 25.35 112.97 -124.49
CA ALA A 348 26.15 111.87 -123.94
C ALA A 348 26.44 112.05 -122.44
N ARG A 349 26.70 113.28 -121.98
CA ARG A 349 26.88 113.58 -120.53
C ARG A 349 25.59 113.41 -119.73
N LYS A 350 24.44 113.88 -120.23
CA LYS A 350 23.12 113.70 -119.57
C LYS A 350 22.74 112.22 -119.49
N LYS A 351 22.91 111.48 -120.59
CA LYS A 351 22.71 110.01 -120.64
C LYS A 351 23.60 109.30 -119.62
N LYS A 352 24.89 109.62 -119.58
CA LYS A 352 25.82 109.01 -118.61
C LYS A 352 25.46 109.33 -117.15
N LEU A 353 25.00 110.56 -116.86
CA LEU A 353 24.57 110.97 -115.52
C LEU A 353 23.32 110.21 -115.07
N ILE A 354 22.32 110.11 -115.94
CA ILE A 354 21.06 109.40 -115.66
C ILE A 354 21.30 107.89 -115.59
N GLN A 355 22.16 107.34 -116.45
CA GLN A 355 22.59 105.95 -116.35
C GLN A 355 23.27 105.66 -115.01
N GLY A 356 24.14 106.57 -114.55
CA GLY A 356 24.75 106.47 -113.22
C GLY A 356 23.71 106.48 -112.11
N ALA A 357 22.74 107.39 -112.15
CA ALA A 357 21.67 107.47 -111.16
C ALA A 357 20.71 106.26 -111.19
N ILE A 358 20.36 105.73 -112.37
CA ILE A 358 19.56 104.52 -112.54
C ILE A 358 20.32 103.30 -112.01
N ASN A 359 21.62 103.20 -112.30
CA ASN A 359 22.46 102.11 -111.81
C ASN A 359 22.61 102.18 -110.28
N GLU A 360 22.85 103.35 -109.69
CA GLU A 360 22.90 103.54 -108.23
C GLU A 360 21.55 103.20 -107.56
N LEU A 361 20.42 103.58 -108.18
CA LEU A 361 19.09 103.21 -107.70
C LEU A 361 18.84 101.70 -107.82
N ARG A 362 19.24 101.07 -108.93
CA ARG A 362 19.14 99.63 -109.16
C ARG A 362 19.99 98.84 -108.17
N GLU A 363 21.23 99.26 -107.94
CA GLU A 363 22.11 98.68 -106.91
C GLU A 363 21.55 98.90 -105.49
N SER A 364 21.02 100.08 -105.19
CA SER A 364 20.38 100.38 -103.90
C SER A 364 19.12 99.54 -103.65
N ALA A 365 18.30 99.33 -104.69
CA ALA A 365 17.12 98.47 -104.64
C ALA A 365 17.52 97.00 -104.47
N ALA A 366 18.45 96.50 -105.29
CA ALA A 366 18.97 95.14 -105.19
C ALA A 366 19.63 94.87 -103.82
N SER A 367 20.37 95.82 -103.27
CA SER A 367 20.96 95.72 -101.92
C SER A 367 19.88 95.59 -100.83
N ARG A 368 18.80 96.38 -100.92
CA ARG A 368 17.66 96.29 -99.98
C ARG A 368 16.91 94.97 -100.10
N THR A 369 16.67 94.51 -101.33
CA THR A 369 16.05 93.21 -101.64
C THR A 369 16.88 92.07 -101.06
N ASN A 370 18.19 92.05 -101.33
CA ASN A 370 19.09 91.02 -100.80
C ASN A 370 19.11 90.99 -99.27
N LYS A 371 19.12 92.15 -98.60
CA LYS A 371 19.03 92.23 -97.13
C LYS A 371 17.70 91.66 -96.61
N LEU A 372 16.57 92.03 -97.23
CA LEU A 372 15.26 91.55 -96.81
C LEU A 372 15.09 90.05 -97.04
N GLN A 373 15.63 89.53 -98.14
CA GLN A 373 15.63 88.11 -98.48
C GLN A 373 16.58 87.30 -97.58
N GLN A 374 17.69 87.90 -97.15
CA GLN A 374 18.56 87.35 -96.11
C GLN A 374 17.84 87.25 -94.76
N GLU A 375 17.19 88.32 -94.30
CA GLU A 375 16.40 88.30 -93.04
C GLU A 375 15.28 87.27 -93.09
N MET A 376 14.63 87.10 -94.26
CA MET A 376 13.61 86.08 -94.46
C MET A 376 14.17 84.66 -94.42
N SER A 377 15.35 84.43 -94.99
CA SER A 377 16.06 83.14 -94.89
C SER A 377 16.47 82.83 -93.46
N ILE A 378 16.90 83.85 -92.70
CA ILE A 378 17.16 83.74 -91.26
C ILE A 378 15.87 83.39 -90.50
N MET A 379 14.75 84.02 -90.84
CA MET A 379 13.45 83.73 -90.24
C MET A 379 12.97 82.30 -90.53
N GLN A 380 13.11 81.81 -91.76
CA GLN A 380 12.74 80.44 -92.15
C GLN A 380 13.63 79.38 -91.50
N SER A 381 14.96 79.60 -91.49
CA SER A 381 15.91 78.68 -90.85
C SER A 381 15.70 78.62 -89.33
N SER A 382 15.50 79.76 -88.67
CA SER A 382 15.19 79.83 -87.24
C SER A 382 13.84 79.15 -86.92
N THR A 383 12.81 79.41 -87.73
CA THR A 383 11.48 78.77 -87.62
C THR A 383 11.58 77.26 -87.77
N SER A 384 12.36 76.77 -88.75
CA SER A 384 12.58 75.35 -88.98
C SER A 384 13.36 74.69 -87.84
N SER A 385 14.39 75.37 -87.31
CA SER A 385 15.19 74.90 -86.18
C SER A 385 14.35 74.75 -84.92
N ILE A 386 13.60 75.80 -84.53
CA ILE A 386 12.75 75.76 -83.34
C ILE A 386 11.64 74.72 -83.48
N LYS A 387 11.04 74.60 -84.67
CA LYS A 387 10.04 73.57 -84.95
C LYS A 387 10.63 72.16 -84.79
N ALA A 388 11.86 71.92 -85.24
CA ALA A 388 12.53 70.62 -85.08
C ALA A 388 12.84 70.31 -83.61
N GLU A 389 13.42 71.27 -82.87
CA GLU A 389 13.69 71.13 -81.44
C GLU A 389 12.41 70.86 -80.64
N TRP A 390 11.35 71.62 -80.92
CA TRP A 390 10.05 71.46 -80.27
C TRP A 390 9.42 70.09 -80.57
N THR A 391 9.51 69.63 -81.82
CA THR A 391 9.00 68.30 -82.20
C THR A 391 9.76 67.21 -81.46
N SER A 392 11.09 67.30 -81.41
CA SER A 392 11.93 66.35 -80.66
C SER A 392 11.62 66.34 -79.17
N TYR A 393 11.45 67.51 -78.55
CA TYR A 393 11.02 67.62 -77.15
C TYR A 393 9.65 66.96 -76.91
N SER A 394 8.68 67.25 -77.78
CA SER A 394 7.31 66.70 -77.68
C SER A 394 7.29 65.18 -77.80
N GLU A 395 8.01 64.62 -78.77
CA GLU A 395 8.15 63.18 -78.96
C GLU A 395 8.86 62.51 -77.77
N GLY A 396 9.93 63.14 -77.27
CA GLY A 396 10.62 62.70 -76.06
C GLY A 396 9.69 62.68 -74.84
N ALA A 397 8.94 63.75 -74.61
CA ALA A 397 7.98 63.85 -73.51
C ALA A 397 6.88 62.76 -73.61
N GLU A 398 6.29 62.55 -74.79
CA GLU A 398 5.31 61.46 -75.00
C GLU A 398 5.91 60.08 -74.71
N SER A 399 7.13 59.82 -75.17
CA SER A 399 7.85 58.57 -74.88
C SER A 399 8.07 58.36 -73.38
N HIS A 400 8.46 59.42 -72.65
CA HIS A 400 8.63 59.37 -71.19
C HIS A 400 7.31 59.03 -70.47
N TYR A 401 6.19 59.63 -70.89
CA TYR A 401 4.88 59.34 -70.28
C TYR A 401 4.41 57.90 -70.55
N LEU A 402 4.63 57.38 -71.76
CA LEU A 402 4.34 55.98 -72.08
C LEU A 402 5.17 55.03 -71.21
N LYS A 403 6.48 55.29 -71.11
CA LYS A 403 7.38 54.49 -70.27
C LYS A 403 6.97 54.52 -68.79
N ASN A 404 6.60 55.69 -68.27
CA ASN A 404 6.11 55.81 -66.89
C ASN A 404 4.80 55.06 -66.67
N THR A 405 3.90 55.07 -67.66
CA THR A 405 2.65 54.29 -67.63
C THR A 405 2.95 52.79 -67.54
N ASP A 406 3.86 52.29 -68.38
CA ASP A 406 4.28 50.88 -68.35
C ASP A 406 4.92 50.49 -67.01
N LEU A 407 5.72 51.39 -66.41
CA LEU A 407 6.33 51.16 -65.09
C LEU A 407 5.28 51.07 -63.98
N VAL A 408 4.28 51.97 -63.99
CA VAL A 408 3.17 51.95 -63.01
C VAL A 408 2.35 50.67 -63.12
N GLU A 409 1.98 50.25 -64.34
CA GLU A 409 1.21 49.02 -64.53
C GLU A 409 2.01 47.76 -64.16
N ARG A 410 3.33 47.74 -64.44
CA ARG A 410 4.21 46.65 -64.03
C ARG A 410 4.31 46.57 -62.50
N GLY A 411 4.53 47.69 -61.82
CA GLY A 411 4.59 47.75 -60.36
C GLY A 411 3.27 47.38 -59.70
N LYS A 412 2.13 47.79 -60.27
CA LYS A 412 0.78 47.38 -59.83
C LYS A 412 0.61 45.86 -59.95
N LYS A 413 1.02 45.25 -61.07
CA LYS A 413 0.95 43.80 -61.26
C LYS A 413 1.78 43.05 -60.24
N GLU A 414 3.04 43.45 -60.06
CA GLU A 414 3.96 42.84 -59.08
C GLU A 414 3.40 42.94 -57.65
N MET A 415 2.92 44.11 -57.25
CA MET A 415 2.33 44.32 -55.93
C MET A 415 1.03 43.53 -55.75
N LYS A 416 0.20 43.42 -56.79
CA LYS A 416 -1.00 42.59 -56.79
C LYS A 416 -0.68 41.12 -56.60
N ASP A 417 0.34 40.60 -57.26
CA ASP A 417 0.79 39.21 -57.09
C ASP A 417 1.24 38.94 -55.64
N VAL A 418 1.95 39.89 -55.01
CA VAL A 418 2.35 39.81 -53.60
C VAL A 418 1.13 39.80 -52.67
N ILE A 419 0.17 40.71 -52.87
CA ILE A 419 -1.06 40.77 -52.07
C ILE A 419 -1.86 39.47 -52.23
N GLN A 420 -2.01 38.96 -53.45
CA GLN A 420 -2.73 37.71 -53.73
C GLN A 420 -2.07 36.51 -53.05
N LYS A 421 -0.73 36.44 -53.06
CA LYS A 421 0.03 35.42 -52.32
C LYS A 421 -0.24 35.53 -50.82
N GLY A 422 -0.23 36.75 -50.27
CA GLY A 422 -0.57 37.01 -48.87
C GLY A 422 -1.99 36.57 -48.51
N LEU A 423 -2.97 36.87 -49.37
CA LEU A 423 -4.37 36.48 -49.18
C LEU A 423 -4.54 34.96 -49.19
N ASN A 424 -3.90 34.28 -50.14
CA ASN A 424 -3.93 32.82 -50.23
C ASN A 424 -3.27 32.17 -48.99
N GLN A 425 -2.16 32.74 -48.52
CA GLN A 425 -1.50 32.28 -47.30
C GLN A 425 -2.39 32.48 -46.07
N ALA A 426 -3.02 33.65 -45.91
CA ALA A 426 -3.94 33.91 -44.80
C ALA A 426 -5.14 32.93 -44.80
N LYS A 427 -5.70 32.61 -45.98
CA LYS A 427 -6.75 31.61 -46.13
C LYS A 427 -6.27 30.20 -45.76
N LEU A 428 -5.09 29.81 -46.23
CA LEU A 428 -4.50 28.52 -45.89
C LEU A 428 -4.23 28.40 -44.38
N SER A 429 -3.67 29.45 -43.77
CA SER A 429 -3.44 29.51 -42.32
C SER A 429 -4.75 29.39 -41.52
N ALA A 430 -5.83 30.04 -41.97
CA ALA A 430 -7.15 29.89 -41.36
C ALA A 430 -7.67 28.44 -41.43
N GLN A 431 -7.50 27.78 -42.58
CA GLN A 431 -7.91 26.38 -42.73
C GLN A 431 -7.06 25.45 -41.87
N GLN A 432 -5.74 25.63 -41.86
CA GLN A 432 -4.82 24.84 -41.03
C GLN A 432 -5.12 25.00 -39.54
N TRP A 433 -5.43 26.21 -39.09
CA TRP A 433 -5.82 26.48 -37.71
C TRP A 433 -7.12 25.76 -37.33
N ASN A 434 -8.14 25.82 -38.18
CA ASN A 434 -9.39 25.10 -37.95
C ASN A 434 -9.17 23.57 -37.90
N ASN A 435 -8.36 23.02 -38.80
CA ASN A 435 -8.03 21.60 -38.80
C ASN A 435 -7.26 21.19 -37.52
N ALA A 436 -6.29 22.01 -37.08
CA ALA A 436 -5.53 21.78 -35.86
C ALA A 436 -6.44 21.82 -34.61
N ARG A 437 -7.36 22.79 -34.56
CA ARG A 437 -8.38 22.89 -33.51
C ARG A 437 -9.27 21.65 -33.47
N ASP A 438 -9.82 21.24 -34.61
CA ASP A 438 -10.74 20.11 -34.67
C ASP A 438 -10.03 18.80 -34.30
N SER A 439 -8.76 18.65 -34.70
CA SER A 439 -7.90 17.54 -34.28
C SER A 439 -7.64 17.55 -32.76
N LEU A 440 -7.37 18.73 -32.18
CA LEU A 440 -7.16 18.88 -30.75
C LEU A 440 -8.44 18.60 -29.94
N LEU A 441 -9.60 19.07 -30.41
CA LEU A 441 -10.91 18.75 -29.81
C LEU A 441 -11.21 17.25 -29.88
N ALA A 442 -10.91 16.60 -31.01
CA ALA A 442 -11.06 15.16 -31.15
C ALA A 442 -10.14 14.40 -30.17
N GLN A 443 -8.89 14.82 -30.03
CA GLN A 443 -7.94 14.23 -29.10
C GLN A 443 -8.31 14.48 -27.64
N GLN A 444 -8.76 15.69 -27.29
CA GLN A 444 -9.32 16.00 -25.97
C GLN A 444 -10.48 15.06 -25.65
N LYS A 445 -11.46 14.94 -26.56
CA LYS A 445 -12.62 14.07 -26.36
C LYS A 445 -12.21 12.61 -26.19
N SER A 446 -11.27 12.12 -27.00
CA SER A 446 -10.71 10.77 -26.88
C SER A 446 -10.04 10.55 -25.52
N ASN A 447 -9.19 11.49 -25.09
CA ASN A 447 -8.50 11.43 -23.80
C ASN A 447 -9.48 11.43 -22.62
N VAL A 448 -10.52 12.28 -22.66
CA VAL A 448 -11.56 12.32 -21.63
C VAL A 448 -12.31 11.01 -21.55
N ILE A 449 -12.66 10.41 -22.70
CA ILE A 449 -13.29 9.08 -22.73
C ILE A 449 -12.37 8.02 -22.12
N SER A 450 -11.09 7.96 -22.54
CA SER A 450 -10.12 7.01 -22.03
C SER A 450 -9.89 7.15 -20.52
N VAL A 451 -9.69 8.37 -20.02
CA VAL A 451 -9.53 8.62 -18.59
C VAL A 451 -10.81 8.26 -17.84
N HIS A 452 -11.99 8.55 -18.39
CA HIS A 452 -13.25 8.18 -17.77
C HIS A 452 -13.47 6.66 -17.73
N GLU A 453 -13.00 5.92 -18.74
CA GLU A 453 -13.01 4.45 -18.75
C GLU A 453 -12.06 3.87 -17.69
N ILE A 454 -10.83 4.39 -17.57
CA ILE A 454 -9.89 3.99 -16.51
C ILE A 454 -10.49 4.27 -15.13
N ALA A 455 -11.05 5.46 -14.96
CA ALA A 455 -11.73 5.84 -13.73
C ALA A 455 -12.90 4.88 -13.44
N ARG A 456 -13.75 4.60 -14.43
CA ARG A 456 -14.89 3.67 -14.27
C ARG A 456 -14.44 2.27 -13.89
N GLY A 457 -13.44 1.71 -14.57
CA GLY A 457 -12.88 0.40 -14.23
C GLY A 457 -12.29 0.38 -12.81
N GLY A 458 -11.65 1.47 -12.38
CA GLY A 458 -11.20 1.63 -10.99
C GLY A 458 -12.34 1.61 -9.98
N MET A 459 -13.47 2.27 -10.27
CA MET A 459 -14.66 2.20 -9.41
C MET A 459 -15.29 0.82 -9.39
N ASP A 460 -15.42 0.18 -10.55
CA ASP A 460 -15.98 -1.17 -10.64
C ASP A 460 -15.16 -2.16 -9.79
N MET A 461 -13.83 -2.04 -9.79
CA MET A 461 -12.95 -2.82 -8.91
C MET A 461 -13.13 -2.50 -7.42
N VAL A 462 -13.33 -1.23 -7.06
CA VAL A 462 -13.58 -0.82 -5.67
C VAL A 462 -14.91 -1.36 -5.19
N GLU A 463 -15.95 -1.28 -6.02
CA GLU A 463 -17.28 -1.82 -5.75
C GLU A 463 -17.24 -3.35 -5.61
N GLU A 464 -16.49 -4.04 -6.48
CA GLU A 464 -16.24 -5.48 -6.38
C GLU A 464 -15.52 -5.84 -5.08
N LEU A 465 -14.45 -5.11 -4.73
CA LEU A 465 -13.71 -5.32 -3.49
C LEU A 465 -14.60 -5.08 -2.27
N ARG A 466 -15.46 -4.06 -2.30
CA ARG A 466 -16.46 -3.78 -1.26
C ARG A 466 -17.44 -4.93 -1.10
N GLY A 467 -17.93 -5.49 -2.20
CA GLY A 467 -18.80 -6.67 -2.19
C GLY A 467 -18.12 -7.89 -1.57
N ARG A 468 -16.88 -8.19 -2.00
CA ARG A 468 -16.09 -9.30 -1.43
C ARG A 468 -15.79 -9.11 0.05
N TYR A 469 -15.41 -7.89 0.44
CA TYR A 469 -15.17 -7.53 1.82
C TYR A 469 -16.44 -7.73 2.65
N SER A 470 -17.59 -7.20 2.20
CA SER A 470 -18.85 -7.34 2.91
C SER A 470 -19.26 -8.80 3.07
N CYS A 471 -19.10 -9.63 2.04
CA CYS A 471 -19.34 -11.08 2.14
C CYS A 471 -18.39 -11.77 3.13
N ALA A 472 -17.10 -11.43 3.09
CA ALA A 472 -16.10 -12.01 3.98
C ALA A 472 -16.36 -11.64 5.45
N VAL A 473 -16.75 -10.38 5.71
CA VAL A 473 -17.14 -9.91 7.04
C VAL A 473 -18.40 -10.62 7.53
N SER A 474 -19.44 -10.74 6.70
CA SER A 474 -20.67 -11.48 7.07
C SER A 474 -20.40 -12.95 7.35
N SER A 475 -19.62 -13.63 6.50
CA SER A 475 -19.25 -15.04 6.70
C SER A 475 -18.45 -15.24 7.99
N ALA A 476 -17.46 -14.38 8.24
CA ALA A 476 -16.67 -14.46 9.47
C ALA A 476 -17.52 -14.19 10.73
N LEU A 477 -18.51 -13.29 10.63
CA LEU A 477 -19.44 -13.01 11.71
C LEU A 477 -20.36 -14.21 11.99
N GLU A 478 -20.89 -14.85 10.93
CA GLU A 478 -21.70 -16.07 11.05
C GLU A 478 -20.88 -17.23 11.64
N ASP A 479 -19.65 -17.46 11.16
CA ASP A 479 -18.75 -18.50 11.68
C ASP A 479 -18.44 -18.27 13.16
N ALA A 480 -18.20 -17.01 13.57
CA ALA A 480 -17.96 -16.64 14.96
C ALA A 480 -19.21 -16.85 15.82
N GLU A 481 -20.40 -16.54 15.31
CA GLU A 481 -21.67 -16.76 16.01
C GLU A 481 -21.95 -18.26 16.19
N VAL A 482 -21.73 -19.08 15.15
CA VAL A 482 -21.86 -20.54 15.21
C VAL A 482 -20.86 -21.14 16.18
N GLY A 483 -19.59 -20.73 16.11
CA GLY A 483 -18.56 -21.15 17.06
C GLY A 483 -18.93 -20.81 18.50
N SER A 484 -19.46 -19.61 18.74
CA SER A 484 -19.91 -19.17 20.07
C SER A 484 -21.10 -20.00 20.57
N LYS A 485 -22.10 -20.26 19.73
CA LYS A 485 -23.25 -21.13 20.09
C LYS A 485 -22.80 -22.57 20.40
N ASN A 486 -21.88 -23.12 19.62
CA ASN A 486 -21.32 -24.45 19.85
C ASN A 486 -20.58 -24.51 21.20
N MET A 487 -19.74 -23.51 21.52
CA MET A 487 -19.08 -23.47 22.82
C MET A 487 -20.09 -23.36 23.97
N LEU A 488 -21.10 -22.50 23.86
CA LEU A 488 -22.14 -22.36 24.88
C LEU A 488 -22.88 -23.69 25.11
N SER A 489 -23.29 -24.39 24.04
CA SER A 489 -23.94 -25.69 24.17
C SER A 489 -23.02 -26.77 24.77
N SER A 490 -21.72 -26.73 24.49
CA SER A 490 -20.74 -27.63 25.10
C SER A 490 -20.56 -27.35 26.59
N ILE A 491 -20.51 -26.07 26.98
CA ILE A 491 -20.45 -25.63 28.38
C ILE A 491 -21.72 -26.07 29.12
N ASP A 492 -22.89 -25.79 28.56
CA ASP A 492 -24.18 -26.21 29.14
C ASP A 492 -24.25 -27.74 29.30
N ARG A 493 -23.77 -28.49 28.30
CA ARG A 493 -23.71 -29.95 28.38
C ARG A 493 -22.77 -30.42 29.48
N SER A 494 -21.60 -29.81 29.62
CA SER A 494 -20.66 -30.15 30.71
C SER A 494 -21.26 -29.83 32.08
N LEU A 495 -21.85 -28.64 32.24
CA LEU A 495 -22.52 -28.23 33.48
C LEU A 495 -23.69 -29.16 33.82
N GLN A 496 -24.42 -29.63 32.82
CA GLN A 496 -25.50 -30.60 33.01
C GLN A 496 -24.95 -31.95 33.51
N LEU A 497 -23.86 -32.45 32.92
CA LEU A 497 -23.20 -33.68 33.37
C LEU A 497 -22.67 -33.53 34.81
N ASP A 498 -22.10 -32.36 35.15
CA ASP A 498 -21.63 -32.08 36.50
C ASP A 498 -22.80 -32.06 37.51
N ARG A 499 -23.94 -31.47 37.13
CA ARG A 499 -25.17 -31.51 37.97
C ARG A 499 -25.67 -32.94 38.17
N GLU A 500 -25.73 -33.75 37.12
CA GLU A 500 -26.14 -35.16 37.19
C GLU A 500 -25.19 -35.99 38.06
N ALA A 501 -23.88 -35.74 37.95
CA ALA A 501 -22.87 -36.37 38.80
C ALA A 501 -23.04 -35.94 40.27
N CYS A 502 -23.29 -34.66 40.54
CA CYS A 502 -23.57 -34.15 41.88
C CYS A 502 -24.85 -34.77 42.46
N GLU A 503 -25.95 -34.84 41.70
CA GLU A 503 -27.20 -35.49 42.13
C GLU A 503 -26.98 -36.98 42.44
N THR A 504 -26.18 -37.66 41.62
CA THR A 504 -25.80 -39.06 41.86
C THR A 504 -25.00 -39.20 43.15
N LEU A 505 -24.00 -38.33 43.37
CA LEU A 505 -23.22 -38.31 44.60
C LEU A 505 -24.09 -38.01 45.82
N ASP A 506 -24.98 -37.04 45.74
CA ASP A 506 -25.92 -36.68 46.81
C ASP A 506 -26.86 -37.86 47.13
N SER A 507 -27.30 -38.62 46.13
CA SER A 507 -28.13 -39.81 46.33
C SER A 507 -27.41 -40.93 47.10
N ILE A 508 -26.07 -40.97 47.05
CA ILE A 508 -25.24 -41.95 47.78
C ILE A 508 -24.85 -41.40 49.15
N ILE A 509 -24.44 -40.14 49.21
CA ILE A 509 -23.92 -39.50 50.42
C ILE A 509 -25.01 -39.26 51.44
N ASN A 510 -26.20 -38.79 51.02
CA ASN A 510 -27.28 -38.45 51.95
C ASN A 510 -27.75 -39.67 52.77
N PRO A 511 -28.05 -40.84 52.18
CA PRO A 511 -28.40 -42.04 52.95
C PRO A 511 -27.28 -42.48 53.89
N CYS A 512 -26.02 -42.42 53.45
CA CYS A 512 -24.86 -42.80 54.27
C CYS A 512 -24.71 -41.86 55.49
N CYS A 513 -24.95 -40.55 55.29
CA CYS A 513 -25.00 -39.58 56.38
C CYS A 513 -26.17 -39.81 57.35
N ASP A 514 -27.34 -40.21 56.84
CA ASP A 514 -28.50 -40.54 57.66
C ASP A 514 -28.26 -41.83 58.48
N GLU A 515 -27.69 -42.87 57.88
CA GLU A 515 -27.28 -44.09 58.58
C GLU A 515 -26.24 -43.80 59.66
N LEU A 516 -25.25 -42.95 59.37
CA LEU A 516 -24.24 -42.55 60.35
C LEU A 516 -24.85 -41.75 61.52
N ARG A 517 -25.81 -40.86 61.24
CA ARG A 517 -26.58 -40.15 62.29
C ARG A 517 -27.38 -41.13 63.14
N GLN A 518 -28.03 -42.12 62.52
CA GLN A 518 -28.81 -43.12 63.23
C GLN A 518 -27.91 -43.99 64.11
N LEU A 519 -26.75 -44.44 63.61
CA LEU A 519 -25.75 -45.17 64.37
C LEU A 519 -25.26 -44.35 65.58
N ASN A 520 -24.91 -43.09 65.37
CA ASN A 520 -24.43 -42.21 66.43
C ASN A 520 -25.50 -42.00 67.51
N SER A 521 -26.77 -41.82 67.11
CA SER A 521 -27.89 -41.69 68.06
C SER A 521 -28.14 -42.98 68.85
N GLY A 522 -28.07 -44.15 68.20
CA GLY A 522 -28.22 -45.46 68.85
C GLY A 522 -27.06 -45.79 69.78
N HIS A 523 -25.83 -45.45 69.39
CA HIS A 523 -24.65 -45.60 70.22
C HIS A 523 -24.71 -44.67 71.44
N HIS A 524 -25.12 -43.41 71.26
CA HIS A 524 -25.34 -42.47 72.36
C HIS A 524 -26.38 -43.00 73.34
N HIS A 525 -27.50 -43.54 72.86
CA HIS A 525 -28.53 -44.15 73.71
C HIS A 525 -27.97 -45.31 74.55
N LYS A 526 -27.20 -46.22 73.93
CA LYS A 526 -26.54 -47.33 74.65
C LYS A 526 -25.51 -46.85 75.67
N ILE A 527 -24.74 -45.81 75.37
CA ILE A 527 -23.79 -45.24 76.33
C ILE A 527 -24.54 -44.70 77.57
N VAL A 528 -25.65 -43.99 77.36
CA VAL A 528 -26.46 -43.47 78.47
C VAL A 528 -27.01 -44.62 79.31
N GLU A 529 -27.54 -45.68 78.69
CA GLU A 529 -28.05 -46.87 79.37
C GLU A 529 -26.97 -47.58 80.21
N ILE A 530 -25.77 -47.78 79.64
CA ILE A 530 -24.63 -48.40 80.34
C ILE A 530 -24.19 -47.54 81.52
N THR A 531 -24.12 -46.22 81.32
CA THR A 531 -23.73 -45.28 82.39
C THR A 531 -24.75 -45.30 83.53
N GLN A 532 -26.04 -45.37 83.21
CA GLN A 532 -27.12 -45.46 84.20
C GLN A 532 -27.10 -46.80 84.97
N ASN A 533 -26.87 -47.91 84.27
CA ASN A 533 -26.72 -49.24 84.90
C ASN A 533 -25.46 -49.33 85.78
N ALA A 534 -24.34 -48.76 85.33
CA ALA A 534 -23.13 -48.67 86.15
C ALA A 534 -23.35 -47.83 87.42
N GLY A 535 -24.05 -46.70 87.28
CA GLY A 535 -24.46 -45.87 88.42
C GLY A 535 -25.31 -46.66 89.42
N LYS A 536 -26.29 -47.43 88.94
CA LYS A 536 -27.14 -48.28 89.78
C LYS A 536 -26.34 -49.35 90.55
N CYS A 537 -25.49 -50.10 89.86
CA CYS A 537 -24.63 -51.12 90.47
C CYS A 537 -23.70 -50.54 91.56
N LEU A 538 -23.13 -49.36 91.33
CA LEU A 538 -22.16 -48.76 92.24
C LEU A 538 -22.80 -48.06 93.45
N LEU A 539 -24.00 -47.48 93.29
CA LEU A 539 -24.68 -46.73 94.35
C LEU A 539 -25.65 -47.57 95.19
N GLU A 540 -26.36 -48.52 94.57
CA GLU A 540 -27.42 -49.27 95.24
C GLU A 540 -26.96 -50.67 95.70
N ASP A 541 -26.20 -51.38 94.87
CA ASP A 541 -25.92 -52.82 95.07
C ASP A 541 -24.60 -53.12 95.80
N TYR A 542 -23.66 -52.16 95.87
CA TYR A 542 -22.36 -52.35 96.51
C TYR A 542 -22.30 -51.69 97.92
N LYS A 543 -23.05 -52.22 98.88
CA LYS A 543 -22.96 -51.82 100.30
C LYS A 543 -22.19 -52.86 101.13
N MET A 544 -20.86 -52.76 101.15
CA MET A 544 -20.02 -53.45 102.14
C MET A 544 -19.89 -52.58 103.40
N ASP A 545 -20.06 -53.24 104.55
CA ASP A 545 -19.74 -52.79 105.91
C ASP A 545 -20.81 -52.00 106.71
N LEU A 546 -21.65 -52.74 107.44
CA LEU A 546 -22.26 -52.31 108.70
C LEU A 546 -21.83 -53.28 109.82
N PRO A 547 -21.33 -52.78 110.98
CA PRO A 547 -20.72 -53.62 112.00
C PRO A 547 -21.76 -54.33 112.88
N SER A 548 -21.75 -55.67 112.88
CA SER A 548 -22.60 -56.52 113.72
C SER A 548 -21.71 -57.48 114.52
N CYS A 549 -21.58 -57.23 115.83
CA CYS A 549 -20.80 -58.01 116.80
C CYS A 549 -21.38 -59.42 117.00
N SER A 550 -21.16 -60.33 116.05
CA SER A 550 -21.41 -61.77 116.19
C SER A 550 -20.49 -62.55 115.25
N THR A 551 -19.78 -63.55 115.78
CA THR A 551 -18.76 -64.34 115.09
C THR A 551 -19.30 -65.01 113.81
N PRO A 552 -18.64 -64.85 112.64
CA PRO A 552 -19.15 -65.34 111.36
C PRO A 552 -19.06 -66.87 111.26
N ARG A 553 -20.16 -67.53 110.89
CA ARG A 553 -20.14 -68.93 110.42
C ARG A 553 -19.91 -68.97 108.91
N ARG A 554 -19.00 -69.85 108.50
CA ARG A 554 -18.56 -70.12 107.12
C ARG A 554 -19.75 -70.18 106.15
N ARG A 555 -19.91 -69.17 105.29
CA ARG A 555 -20.86 -69.20 104.17
C ARG A 555 -20.26 -70.00 103.02
N SER A 556 -21.04 -70.91 102.44
CA SER A 556 -20.68 -71.59 101.19
C SER A 556 -20.76 -70.60 100.04
N MET A 557 -19.61 -70.25 99.45
CA MET A 557 -19.59 -69.54 98.17
C MET A 557 -20.13 -70.49 97.11
N LYS A 558 -21.26 -70.15 96.50
CA LYS A 558 -21.70 -70.79 95.25
C LYS A 558 -20.79 -70.29 94.14
N VAL A 559 -19.76 -71.08 93.81
CA VAL A 559 -18.97 -70.87 92.59
C VAL A 559 -19.91 -71.13 91.39
N PRO A 560 -20.04 -70.21 90.42
CA PRO A 560 -20.85 -70.42 89.22
C PRO A 560 -20.36 -71.65 88.43
N SER A 561 -21.28 -72.42 87.86
CA SER A 561 -20.94 -73.58 87.02
C SER A 561 -20.28 -73.13 85.70
N ILE A 562 -19.42 -73.99 85.12
CA ILE A 562 -18.74 -73.76 83.84
C ILE A 562 -19.73 -73.37 82.71
N ALA A 563 -20.96 -73.89 82.75
CA ALA A 563 -22.01 -73.57 81.79
C ALA A 563 -22.48 -72.10 81.83
N LEU A 564 -22.44 -71.45 83.01
CA LEU A 564 -22.77 -70.02 83.14
C LEU A 564 -21.65 -69.11 82.63
N ILE A 565 -20.40 -69.60 82.62
CA ILE A 565 -19.23 -68.86 82.13
C ILE A 565 -19.15 -68.93 80.60
N GLU A 566 -19.57 -70.04 79.97
CA GLU A 566 -19.67 -70.13 78.51
C GLU A 566 -20.75 -69.23 77.91
N ASN A 567 -21.88 -69.03 78.60
CA ASN A 567 -22.94 -68.13 78.16
C ASN A 567 -22.57 -66.63 78.22
N LEU A 568 -21.44 -66.28 78.86
CA LEU A 568 -20.90 -64.92 78.91
C LEU A 568 -19.83 -64.65 77.84
N LYS A 569 -19.54 -65.62 76.96
CA LYS A 569 -18.73 -65.39 75.77
C LYS A 569 -19.56 -64.66 74.73
N THR A 570 -19.16 -63.43 74.40
CA THR A 570 -19.64 -62.72 73.22
C THR A 570 -19.28 -63.53 71.97
N THR A 571 -20.26 -64.11 71.29
CA THR A 571 -20.06 -64.71 69.96
C THR A 571 -19.76 -63.61 68.96
N CYS A 572 -18.63 -63.76 68.25
CA CYS A 572 -18.17 -62.85 67.22
C CYS A 572 -19.23 -62.66 66.12
N LEU A 573 -19.34 -61.42 65.63
CA LEU A 573 -20.23 -60.97 64.56
C LEU A 573 -20.18 -61.88 63.32
N GLU A 574 -21.24 -62.64 63.07
CA GLU A 574 -21.59 -63.11 61.73
C GLU A 574 -22.42 -62.00 61.06
N MET A 575 -21.71 -61.02 60.52
CA MET A 575 -22.25 -60.17 59.45
C MET A 575 -22.36 -61.00 58.18
N SER A 576 -23.52 -60.85 57.52
CA SER A 576 -23.74 -61.12 56.10
C SER A 576 -24.18 -62.53 55.72
N LYS A 577 -25.50 -62.67 55.51
CA LYS A 577 -26.12 -63.50 54.45
C LYS A 577 -27.65 -63.31 54.43
N GLN A 578 -28.11 -62.24 53.79
CA GLN A 578 -29.44 -62.24 53.14
C GLN A 578 -29.56 -61.05 52.18
N ALA A 579 -29.20 -61.26 50.91
CA ALA A 579 -29.82 -60.64 49.73
C ALA A 579 -28.91 -60.85 48.52
N ASN A 580 -29.03 -62.00 47.87
CA ASN A 580 -28.92 -62.06 46.41
C ASN A 580 -29.76 -63.22 45.90
N GLY A 581 -30.74 -62.86 45.07
CA GLY A 581 -31.74 -63.74 44.49
C GLY A 581 -32.55 -62.95 43.46
N ASP A 582 -31.90 -62.69 42.32
CA ASP A 582 -32.46 -62.54 40.97
C ASP A 582 -33.53 -61.47 40.69
N VAL A 583 -33.07 -60.33 40.16
CA VAL A 583 -33.78 -59.60 39.11
C VAL A 583 -32.98 -59.70 37.81
N LYS A 584 -33.67 -60.21 36.80
CA LYS A 584 -33.18 -60.55 35.47
C LYS A 584 -32.52 -59.37 34.75
N HIS A 585 -31.44 -59.71 34.05
CA HIS A 585 -30.85 -59.02 32.92
C HIS A 585 -31.84 -58.18 32.09
N VAL A 586 -31.63 -56.85 32.06
CA VAL A 586 -31.96 -56.01 30.92
C VAL A 586 -30.63 -55.58 30.31
N ALA A 587 -30.25 -56.24 29.23
CA ALA A 587 -29.14 -55.82 28.39
C ALA A 587 -29.58 -54.61 27.54
N ALA A 588 -29.29 -53.40 28.00
CA ALA A 588 -29.31 -52.20 27.17
C ALA A 588 -27.93 -52.04 26.51
N ARG A 589 -27.86 -52.37 25.22
CA ARG A 589 -26.73 -52.03 24.34
C ARG A 589 -26.72 -50.52 24.11
N LEU A 590 -25.63 -49.87 24.52
CA LEU A 590 -25.21 -48.55 24.03
C LEU A 590 -24.77 -48.67 22.56
N PRO A 591 -25.17 -47.74 21.67
CA PRO A 591 -24.55 -47.60 20.37
C PRO A 591 -23.27 -46.76 20.46
N LEU A 592 -22.20 -47.31 19.90
CA LEU A 592 -20.96 -46.63 19.54
C LEU A 592 -21.25 -45.54 18.50
N THR A 593 -20.96 -44.28 18.82
CA THR A 593 -20.74 -43.23 17.82
C THR A 593 -19.25 -43.16 17.49
N ALA A 594 -18.95 -43.40 16.22
CA ALA A 594 -17.69 -43.10 15.58
C ALA A 594 -17.45 -41.58 15.59
N ILE A 595 -16.22 -41.19 15.93
CA ILE A 595 -15.71 -39.84 15.66
C ILE A 595 -14.92 -39.93 14.35
N ASN A 596 -15.30 -39.06 13.42
CA ASN A 596 -14.52 -38.62 12.29
C ASN A 596 -14.08 -37.19 12.60
#